data_AF-A0A3A4ST29-F1
#
_entry.id   AF-A0A3A4ST29-F1
#
_cell.length_a   1.000
_cell.length_b   1.000
_cell.length_c   1.000
_cell.angle_alpha   90.00
_cell.angle_beta   90.00
_cell.angle_gamma   90.00
#
_symmetry.space_group_name_H-M   'P 1'
#
loop_
_entity.id
_entity.type
_entity.pdbx_description
1 polymer ?
#
loop_
_entity_poly.entity_id
_entity_poly.type
_entity_poly.pdbx_seq_one_letter_code
_entity_poly.pdbx_strand_id
1 'polypeptide(L)'
;MRKLQGLTQLVQDAVDKSATAIEDVHLAVANEPLNILKKIPPLTPAVAGIQKMLNHGITAVYEIIRTVNRETGKMVSGVLGKFGGDTSEADDSGDRPGKKQQKNTKA
;
A
#
# COMPACT_ATOMS: atom_id res chain seq x y z
N MET A 1 -5.49 -14.67 -11.99
CA MET A 1 -5.71 -13.22 -11.71
C MET A 1 -5.59 -12.87 -10.23
N ARG A 2 -6.50 -13.34 -9.35
CA ARG A 2 -6.46 -13.00 -7.90
C ARG A 2 -5.11 -13.27 -7.21
N LYS A 3 -4.45 -14.39 -7.56
CA LYS A 3 -3.12 -14.74 -7.00
C LYS A 3 -2.02 -13.75 -7.40
N LEU A 4 -2.02 -13.27 -8.65
CA LEU A 4 -1.02 -12.31 -9.12
C LEU A 4 -1.27 -10.91 -8.54
N GLN A 5 -2.53 -10.49 -8.45
CA GLN A 5 -2.91 -9.24 -7.77
C GLN A 5 -2.51 -9.28 -6.29
N GLY A 6 -2.76 -10.39 -5.59
CA GLY A 6 -2.35 -10.58 -4.20
C GLY A 6 -0.83 -10.51 -4.02
N LEU A 7 -0.05 -11.09 -4.93
CA LEU A 7 1.42 -10.99 -4.91
C LEU A 7 1.88 -9.55 -5.15
N THR A 8 1.32 -8.85 -6.13
CA THR A 8 1.63 -7.45 -6.40
C THR A 8 1.33 -6.56 -5.19
N GLN A 9 0.24 -6.83 -4.48
CA GLN A 9 -0.13 -6.09 -3.27
C GLN A 9 0.81 -6.41 -2.10
N LEU A 10 1.19 -7.68 -1.92
CA LEU A 10 2.19 -8.08 -0.93
C LEU A 10 3.54 -7.37 -1.14
N VAL A 11 3.99 -7.28 -2.40
CA VAL A 11 5.24 -6.57 -2.74
C VAL A 11 5.12 -5.08 -2.45
N GLN A 12 4.00 -4.44 -2.84
CA GLN A 12 3.76 -3.02 -2.53
C GLN A 12 3.80 -2.77 -1.02
N ASP A 13 3.10 -3.59 -0.23
CA ASP A 13 3.07 -3.47 1.23
C ASP A 13 4.45 -3.67 1.85
N ALA A 14 5.25 -4.61 1.32
CA ALA A 14 6.62 -4.84 1.79
C ALA A 14 7.51 -3.62 1.52
N VAL A 15 7.40 -3.02 0.33
CA VAL A 15 8.15 -1.80 -0.01
C VAL A 15 7.74 -0.64 0.90
N ASP A 16 6.45 -0.38 1.08
CA ASP A 16 5.96 0.71 1.94
C ASP A 16 6.37 0.55 3.40
N LYS A 17 6.33 -0.68 3.93
CA LYS A 17 6.79 -0.98 5.29
C LYS A 17 8.29 -0.79 5.42
N SER A 18 9.07 -1.23 4.43
CA SER A 18 10.52 -1.03 4.44
C SER A 18 10.89 0.44 4.34
N ALA A 19 10.22 1.21 3.48
CA ALA A 19 10.41 2.65 3.37
C ALA A 19 10.17 3.34 4.72
N THR A 20 9.10 2.96 5.43
CA THR A 20 8.79 3.48 6.77
C THR A 20 9.85 3.11 7.80
N ALA A 21 10.26 1.85 7.84
CA ALA A 21 11.28 1.40 8.78
C ALA A 21 12.63 2.13 8.57
N ILE A 22 13.03 2.34 7.32
CA ILE A 22 14.29 3.05 7.02
C ILE A 22 14.14 4.56 7.27
N GLU A 23 12.97 5.15 6.99
CA GLU A 23 12.67 6.55 7.34
C GLU A 23 12.86 6.80 8.84
N ASP A 24 12.32 5.93 9.69
CA ASP A 24 12.44 6.02 11.14
C ASP A 24 13.92 5.99 11.59
N VAL A 25 14.73 5.12 10.98
CA VAL A 25 16.17 5.03 11.23
C VAL A 25 16.87 6.32 10.80
N HIS A 26 16.58 6.83 9.60
CA HIS A 26 17.19 8.07 9.11
C HIS A 26 16.81 9.26 9.97
N LEU A 27 15.56 9.37 10.39
CA LEU A 27 15.12 10.40 11.34
C LEU A 27 15.88 10.26 12.67
N ALA A 28 15.97 9.06 13.24
CA ALA A 28 16.68 8.85 14.51
C ALA A 28 18.15 9.29 14.43
N VAL A 29 18.88 8.81 13.41
CA VAL A 29 20.30 9.15 13.20
C VAL A 29 20.49 10.65 12.93
N ALA A 30 19.62 11.25 12.12
CA ALA A 30 19.67 12.67 11.80
C ALA A 30 19.39 13.57 13.02
N ASN A 31 18.53 13.12 13.93
CA ASN A 31 18.15 13.84 15.13
C ASN A 31 19.20 13.73 16.25
N GLU A 32 19.99 12.65 16.30
CA GLU A 32 20.97 12.40 17.35
C GLU A 32 21.98 13.55 17.58
N PRO A 33 22.73 14.03 16.57
CA PRO A 33 23.67 15.13 16.78
C PRO A 33 22.97 16.44 17.17
N LEU A 34 21.75 16.69 16.65
CA LEU A 34 20.98 17.88 17.00
C LEU A 34 20.49 17.82 18.45
N ASN A 35 20.12 16.64 18.96
CA ASN A 35 19.76 16.46 20.35
C ASN A 35 20.93 16.73 21.30
N ILE A 36 22.16 16.46 20.88
CA ILE A 36 23.36 16.85 21.65
C ILE A 36 23.50 18.38 21.66
N LEU A 37 23.36 19.04 20.51
CA LEU A 37 23.48 20.51 20.41
C LEU A 37 22.42 21.26 21.23
N LYS A 38 21.22 20.70 21.40
CA LYS A 38 20.17 21.26 22.26
C LYS A 38 20.55 21.34 23.74
N LYS A 39 21.59 20.62 24.19
CA LYS A 39 22.09 20.72 25.56
C LYS A 39 22.82 22.04 25.82
N ILE A 40 23.12 22.82 24.78
CA ILE A 40 23.75 24.14 24.85
C ILE A 40 22.64 25.20 24.72
N PRO A 41 22.18 25.84 25.82
CA PRO A 41 20.95 26.63 25.82
C PRO A 41 20.88 27.72 24.76
N PRO A 42 21.96 28.50 24.49
CA PRO A 42 21.96 29.52 23.43
C PRO A 42 21.66 28.98 22.02
N LEU A 43 21.92 27.69 21.77
CA LEU A 43 21.75 27.07 20.44
C LEU A 43 20.35 26.48 20.23
N THR A 44 19.59 26.26 21.31
CA THR A 44 18.30 25.54 21.28
C THR A 44 17.34 26.03 20.19
N PRO A 45 17.08 27.34 20.03
CA PRO A 45 16.12 27.82 19.03
C PRO A 45 16.58 27.53 17.60
N ALA A 46 17.87 27.76 17.30
CA ALA A 46 18.44 27.50 15.99
C ALA A 46 18.42 26.00 15.64
N VAL A 47 18.82 25.16 16.60
CA VAL A 47 18.83 23.70 16.44
C VAL A 47 17.42 23.14 16.20
N ALA A 48 16.40 23.68 16.87
CA ALA A 48 15.02 23.27 16.65
C ALA A 48 14.53 23.56 15.20
N GLY A 49 14.92 24.72 14.64
CA GLY A 49 14.62 25.06 13.26
C GLY A 49 15.29 24.11 12.25
N ILE A 50 16.58 23.84 12.45
CA ILE A 50 17.35 22.91 11.61
C ILE A 50 16.75 21.51 11.66
N GLN A 51 16.41 21.03 12.86
CA GLN A 51 15.81 19.71 13.04
C GLN A 51 14.49 19.57 12.29
N LYS A 52 13.62 20.57 12.36
CA LYS A 52 12.35 20.57 11.62
C LYS A 52 12.57 20.48 10.11
N MET A 53 13.51 21.28 9.59
CA MET A 53 13.82 21.28 8.17
C MET A 53 14.40 19.94 7.69
N LEU A 54 15.32 19.37 8.47
CA LEU A 54 15.95 18.08 8.18
C LEU A 54 14.92 16.94 8.18
N ASN A 55 14.08 16.86 9.21
CA ASN A 55 13.03 15.85 9.30
C ASN A 55 12.04 15.98 8.15
N HIS A 56 11.63 17.20 7.79
CA HIS A 56 10.75 17.41 6.66
C HIS A 56 11.37 16.95 5.33
N GLY A 57 12.66 17.23 5.11
CA GLY A 57 13.40 16.77 3.93
C GLY A 57 13.47 15.25 3.85
N ILE A 58 13.77 14.57 4.96
CA ILE A 58 13.79 13.11 5.04
C ILE A 58 12.42 12.54 4.69
N THR A 59 11.36 13.00 5.36
CA THR A 59 9.99 12.54 5.09
C THR A 59 9.57 12.80 3.65
N ALA A 60 9.92 13.95 3.07
CA ALA A 60 9.60 14.25 1.67
C ALA A 60 10.22 13.23 0.70
N VAL A 61 11.48 12.81 0.93
CA VAL A 61 12.13 11.80 0.10
C VAL A 61 11.42 10.45 0.21
N TYR A 62 11.04 10.03 1.42
CA TYR A 62 10.30 8.77 1.59
C TYR A 62 8.88 8.81 1.04
N GLU A 63 8.21 9.96 1.07
CA GLU A 63 6.93 10.13 0.38
C GLU A 63 7.05 10.01 -1.14
N ILE A 64 8.16 10.46 -1.74
CA ILE A 64 8.45 10.23 -3.15
C ILE A 64 8.59 8.73 -3.41
N ILE A 65 9.35 8.00 -2.58
CA ILE A 65 9.53 6.54 -2.71
C ILE A 65 8.17 5.82 -2.66
N ARG A 66 7.33 6.13 -1.66
CA ARG A 66 5.98 5.56 -1.55
C ARG A 66 5.11 5.92 -2.75
N THR A 67 5.23 7.14 -3.27
CA THR A 67 4.48 7.56 -4.46
C THR A 67 4.87 6.72 -5.68
N VAL A 68 6.17 6.54 -5.92
CA VAL A 68 6.66 5.68 -7.02
C VAL A 68 6.18 4.23 -6.85
N ASN A 69 6.18 3.70 -5.62
CA ASN A 69 5.67 2.37 -5.33
C ASN A 69 4.18 2.24 -5.70
N ARG A 70 3.34 3.22 -5.29
CA ARG A 70 1.91 3.26 -5.63
C ARG A 70 1.65 3.38 -7.13
N GLU A 71 2.39 4.25 -7.83
CA GLU A 71 2.24 4.41 -9.28
C GLU A 71 2.64 3.13 -10.04
N THR A 72 3.72 2.47 -9.61
CA THR A 72 4.13 1.17 -10.15
C THR A 72 3.02 0.12 -9.95
N GLY A 73 2.42 0.08 -8.76
CA GLY A 73 1.29 -0.79 -8.44
C GLY A 73 0.07 -0.58 -9.33
N LYS A 74 -0.27 0.69 -9.62
CA LYS A 74 -1.36 1.06 -10.54
C LYS A 74 -1.06 0.61 -11.98
N MET A 75 0.17 0.81 -12.45
CA MET A 75 0.58 0.39 -13.80
C MET A 75 0.46 -1.13 -13.96
N VAL A 76 0.99 -1.91 -13.02
CA VAL A 76 0.89 -3.38 -13.03
C VAL A 76 -0.56 -3.82 -13.01
N SER A 77 -1.38 -3.22 -12.14
CA SER A 77 -2.82 -3.55 -12.06
C SER A 77 -3.57 -3.23 -13.35
N GLY A 78 -3.24 -2.12 -14.02
CA GLY A 78 -3.82 -1.73 -15.30
C GLY A 78 -3.43 -2.68 -16.44
N VAL A 79 -2.18 -3.15 -16.46
CA VAL A 79 -1.73 -4.18 -17.42
C VAL A 79 -2.47 -5.50 -17.16
N LEU A 80 -2.50 -5.98 -15.92
CA LEU A 80 -3.22 -7.22 -15.58
C LEU A 80 -4.71 -7.11 -15.92
N GLY A 81 -5.35 -5.97 -15.68
CA GLY A 81 -6.75 -5.72 -16.03
C GLY A 81 -7.01 -5.80 -17.54
N LYS A 82 -6.12 -5.24 -18.36
CA LYS A 82 -6.24 -5.28 -19.83
C LYS A 82 -6.03 -6.67 -20.43
N PHE A 83 -5.15 -7.49 -19.84
CA PHE A 83 -4.91 -8.86 -20.31
C PHE A 83 -5.91 -9.90 -19.76
N GLY A 84 -6.82 -9.51 -18.86
CA GLY A 84 -7.82 -10.40 -18.25
C GLY A 84 -9.25 -10.27 -18.78
N GLY A 85 -9.49 -9.44 -19.81
CA GLY A 85 -10.82 -9.06 -20.29
C GLY A 85 -11.63 -10.16 -21.00
N ASP A 86 -11.06 -11.33 -21.30
CA ASP A 86 -11.72 -12.35 -22.16
C ASP A 86 -12.17 -13.63 -21.43
N THR A 87 -12.19 -13.67 -20.10
CA THR A 87 -12.67 -14.88 -19.38
C THR A 87 -13.58 -14.54 -18.20
N SER A 88 -14.76 -14.01 -18.49
CA SER A 88 -15.87 -14.01 -17.53
C SER A 88 -17.22 -14.02 -18.24
N GLU A 89 -17.44 -14.99 -19.12
CA GLU A 89 -18.79 -15.52 -19.37
C GLU A 89 -18.73 -17.05 -19.28
N ALA A 90 -19.80 -17.64 -18.74
CA ALA A 90 -20.03 -19.06 -18.47
C ALA A 90 -19.40 -19.66 -17.19
N ASP A 91 -19.88 -19.22 -16.03
CA ASP A 91 -20.17 -20.18 -14.94
C ASP A 91 -21.39 -19.69 -14.12
N ASP A 92 -22.54 -19.57 -14.80
CA ASP A 92 -23.86 -19.53 -14.17
C ASP A 92 -24.80 -20.47 -14.93
N SER A 93 -24.66 -21.77 -14.65
CA SER A 93 -25.73 -22.75 -14.89
C SER A 93 -25.73 -23.77 -13.76
N GLY A 94 -25.79 -23.25 -12.54
CA GLY A 94 -26.11 -24.02 -11.34
C GLY A 94 -27.62 -24.06 -11.09
N ASP A 95 -28.43 -24.57 -12.02
CA ASP A 95 -29.85 -24.83 -11.74
C ASP A 95 -30.01 -26.18 -11.02
N ARG A 96 -30.37 -26.11 -9.73
CA ARG A 96 -30.59 -27.26 -8.84
C ARG A 96 -32.05 -27.74 -8.92
N PRO A 97 -32.31 -29.03 -8.64
CA PRO A 97 -33.58 -29.68 -8.98
C PRO A 97 -34.73 -29.26 -8.04
N GLY A 98 -35.81 -28.73 -8.63
CA GLY A 98 -37.07 -28.45 -7.96
C GLY A 98 -37.91 -29.71 -7.72
N LYS A 99 -38.18 -29.99 -6.44
CA LYS A 99 -38.99 -31.11 -5.94
C LYS A 99 -40.46 -31.03 -6.37
N LYS A 100 -41.01 -32.22 -6.66
CA LYS A 100 -42.42 -32.67 -6.64
C LYS A 100 -43.49 -31.67 -6.14
N GLN A 101 -44.55 -31.52 -6.93
CA GLN A 101 -45.92 -31.37 -6.41
C GLN A 101 -46.90 -32.24 -7.20
N GLN A 102 -47.37 -33.30 -6.55
CA GLN A 102 -48.65 -33.96 -6.84
C GLN A 102 -49.77 -32.94 -6.66
N LYS A 103 -50.69 -32.81 -7.63
CA LYS A 103 -52.13 -32.72 -7.36
C LYS A 103 -52.93 -33.34 -8.52
N ASN A 104 -53.72 -34.35 -8.16
CA ASN A 104 -54.80 -34.96 -8.93
C ASN A 104 -55.81 -33.91 -9.44
N THR A 105 -56.40 -34.10 -10.63
CA THR A 105 -57.86 -34.36 -10.73
C THR A 105 -58.26 -34.94 -12.09
N LYS A 106 -59.29 -35.79 -12.01
CA LYS A 106 -59.98 -36.62 -13.00
C LYS A 106 -60.48 -35.92 -14.26
N ALA A 107 -60.58 -36.69 -15.34
CA ALA A 107 -61.82 -36.84 -16.12
C ALA A 107 -61.97 -38.32 -16.48
#